data_AF-A0A374VZ15-F1
#
_entry.id   AF-A0A374VZ15-F1
#
_cell.length_a   1.000
_cell.length_b   1.000
_cell.length_c   1.000
_cell.angle_alpha   90.00
_cell.angle_beta   90.00
_cell.angle_gamma   90.00
#
_symmetry.space_group_name_H-M   'P 1'
#
loop_
_entity.id
_entity.type
_entity.pdbx_description
1 polymer ?
#
loop_
_entity_poly.entity_id
_entity_poly.type
_entity_poly.pdbx_seq_one_letter_code
_entity_poly.pdbx_strand_id
1 'polypeptide(L)'
;MEYNDLIFKIPVESQTYAEDSAFIISQITAILDERKRVGDNKIILNTNLKLGLPLENINKIAGPMIEAWAGEVFSGIRDDMNNRYRLINVEAQERLGMSDIVLQFKKDGRVLTGNVDVKATANDIPNSGKGPNITSFSRIRTAYVTDPDFMFIILSIKHKVYSERNKNTNLVDGIMEIVDYNAYDLKFISDADINYNPALGTGQIQIKDIHYVTYQYRTTWEMCQLLDQKYLHSTRRTFDDFYREAKKNKWIKN
;
A
#
# COMPACT_ATOMS: atom_id res chain seq x y z
N MET A 1 35.29 -2.64 8.57
CA MET A 1 34.25 -1.59 8.57
C MET A 1 32.98 -2.30 8.93
N GLU A 2 32.36 -1.87 10.00
CA GLU A 2 31.11 -2.40 10.51
C GLU A 2 30.01 -1.34 10.34
N TYR A 3 28.75 -1.73 10.59
CA TYR A 3 27.60 -0.84 10.44
C TYR A 3 27.75 0.46 11.25
N ASN A 4 28.29 0.36 12.46
CA ASN A 4 28.48 1.50 13.35
C ASN A 4 29.61 2.45 12.91
N ASP A 5 30.49 2.02 11.99
CA ASP A 5 31.55 2.88 11.43
C ASP A 5 31.01 3.81 10.32
N LEU A 6 29.77 3.59 9.87
CA LEU A 6 29.20 4.31 8.73
C LEU A 6 28.66 5.69 9.15
N ILE A 7 28.98 6.70 8.34
CA ILE A 7 28.43 8.05 8.50
C ILE A 7 27.14 8.16 7.67
N PHE A 8 25.99 7.93 8.31
CA PHE A 8 24.69 7.98 7.65
C PHE A 8 24.23 9.41 7.32
N LYS A 9 23.42 9.51 6.26
CA LYS A 9 22.49 10.63 6.08
C LYS A 9 21.24 10.34 6.90
N ILE A 10 21.06 11.09 7.96
CA ILE A 10 19.95 10.95 8.89
C ILE A 10 18.79 11.79 8.35
N PRO A 11 17.68 11.18 7.90
CA PRO A 11 16.49 11.91 7.50
C PRO A 11 15.83 12.53 8.74
N VAL A 12 15.29 13.73 8.58
CA VAL A 12 14.55 14.45 9.62
C VAL A 12 13.21 14.85 9.03
N GLU A 13 12.14 14.18 9.47
CA GLU A 13 10.78 14.52 9.05
C GLU A 13 10.27 15.83 9.68
N SER A 14 9.20 16.35 9.10
CA SER A 14 8.42 17.43 9.66
C SER A 14 7.76 17.00 10.97
N GLN A 15 7.64 17.95 11.91
CA GLN A 15 6.93 17.73 13.18
C GLN A 15 5.46 17.34 12.98
N THR A 16 4.86 17.73 11.85
CA THR A 16 3.46 17.43 11.51
C THR A 16 3.27 16.07 10.83
N TYR A 17 4.33 15.29 10.57
CA TYR A 17 4.24 14.04 9.80
C TYR A 17 3.12 13.12 10.31
N ALA A 18 3.10 12.84 11.61
CA ALA A 18 2.14 11.90 12.18
C ALA A 18 0.69 12.36 11.98
N GLU A 19 0.43 13.66 12.14
CA GLU A 19 -0.88 14.27 11.93
C GLU A 19 -1.27 14.36 10.45
N ASP A 20 -0.29 14.57 9.57
CA ASP A 20 -0.49 14.63 8.12
C ASP A 20 -0.76 13.23 7.54
N SER A 21 -0.05 12.22 8.02
CA SER A 21 -0.28 10.80 7.69
C SER A 21 -1.65 10.33 8.20
N ALA A 22 -1.99 10.61 9.46
CA ALA A 22 -3.31 10.31 10.01
C ALA A 22 -4.44 11.01 9.25
N PHE A 23 -4.22 12.26 8.80
CA PHE A 23 -5.18 12.97 7.97
C PHE A 23 -5.41 12.23 6.64
N ILE A 24 -4.37 11.87 5.89
CA ILE A 24 -4.51 11.12 4.62
C ILE A 24 -5.26 9.81 4.84
N ILE A 25 -4.88 9.03 5.85
CA ILE A 25 -5.53 7.76 6.19
C ILE A 25 -7.02 8.00 6.46
N SER A 26 -7.36 9.01 7.26
CA SER A 26 -8.76 9.34 7.57
C SER A 26 -9.57 9.70 6.32
N GLN A 27 -8.98 10.41 5.34
CA GLN A 27 -9.66 10.74 4.09
C GLN A 27 -9.90 9.50 3.24
N ILE A 28 -8.89 8.63 3.10
CA ILE A 28 -9.03 7.36 2.39
C ILE A 28 -10.15 6.52 2.99
N THR A 29 -10.14 6.32 4.31
CA THR A 29 -11.17 5.56 5.03
C THR A 29 -12.55 6.18 4.83
N ALA A 30 -12.70 7.49 4.96
CA ALA A 30 -13.99 8.17 4.82
C ALA A 30 -14.55 8.14 3.38
N ILE A 31 -13.69 8.03 2.36
CA ILE A 31 -14.11 7.82 0.97
C ILE A 31 -14.67 6.40 0.81
N LEU A 32 -13.96 5.39 1.33
CA LEU A 32 -14.38 3.98 1.23
C LEU A 32 -15.62 3.68 2.08
N ASP A 33 -15.74 4.29 3.26
CA ASP A 33 -16.94 4.24 4.11
C ASP A 33 -18.17 4.72 3.35
N GLU A 34 -18.04 5.84 2.62
CA GLU A 34 -19.12 6.39 1.82
C GLU A 34 -19.52 5.45 0.68
N ARG A 35 -18.53 4.88 -0.04
CA ARG A 35 -18.79 3.88 -1.11
C ARG A 35 -19.59 2.69 -0.57
N LYS A 36 -19.17 2.13 0.56
CA LYS A 36 -19.87 1.03 1.23
C LYS A 36 -21.27 1.43 1.70
N ARG A 37 -21.43 2.65 2.24
CA ARG A 37 -22.71 3.18 2.71
C ARG A 37 -23.75 3.33 1.60
N VAL A 38 -23.33 3.76 0.40
CA VAL A 38 -24.23 3.94 -0.75
C VAL A 38 -24.39 2.67 -1.60
N GLY A 39 -23.73 1.57 -1.23
CA GLY A 39 -23.77 0.30 -1.96
C GLY A 39 -22.93 0.29 -3.25
N ASP A 40 -22.02 1.26 -3.40
CA ASP A 40 -21.07 1.40 -4.52
C ASP A 40 -19.72 0.75 -4.18
N ASN A 41 -19.78 -0.48 -3.66
CA ASN A 41 -18.63 -1.26 -3.18
C ASN A 41 -18.48 -2.60 -3.93
N LYS A 42 -18.92 -2.63 -5.19
CA LYS A 42 -18.98 -3.85 -6.01
C LYS A 42 -18.36 -3.61 -7.36
N ILE A 43 -17.53 -4.57 -7.79
CA ILE A 43 -17.08 -4.68 -9.17
C ILE A 43 -17.93 -5.77 -9.82
N ILE A 44 -18.60 -5.42 -10.92
CA ILE A 44 -19.46 -6.32 -11.67
C ILE A 44 -18.71 -6.80 -12.91
N LEU A 45 -18.52 -8.11 -13.01
CA LEU A 45 -17.86 -8.78 -14.12
C LEU A 45 -18.92 -9.41 -15.02
N ASN A 46 -19.26 -8.71 -16.10
CA ASN A 46 -20.16 -9.26 -17.13
C ASN A 46 -19.36 -10.07 -18.15
N THR A 47 -19.86 -11.26 -18.49
CA THR A 47 -19.30 -12.08 -19.57
C THR A 47 -20.40 -12.61 -20.47
N ASN A 48 -20.05 -13.06 -21.67
CA ASN A 48 -20.97 -13.75 -22.57
C ASN A 48 -21.12 -15.26 -22.24
N LEU A 49 -20.52 -15.75 -21.14
CA LEU A 49 -20.64 -17.13 -20.70
C LEU A 49 -21.98 -17.34 -20.00
N LYS A 50 -22.77 -18.32 -20.48
CA LYS A 50 -24.09 -18.64 -19.90
C LYS A 50 -24.04 -18.96 -18.40
N LEU A 51 -22.95 -19.54 -17.94
CA LEU A 51 -22.73 -19.92 -16.54
C LEU A 51 -21.84 -18.94 -15.77
N GLY A 52 -21.39 -17.84 -16.41
CA GLY A 52 -20.46 -16.88 -15.82
C GLY A 52 -19.02 -17.42 -15.70
N LEU A 53 -18.18 -16.65 -15.01
CA LEU A 53 -16.81 -17.07 -14.68
C LEU A 53 -16.80 -17.94 -13.42
N PRO A 54 -15.99 -19.01 -13.37
CA PRO A 54 -15.75 -19.73 -12.13
C PRO A 54 -15.22 -18.80 -11.04
N LEU A 55 -15.73 -18.91 -9.81
CA LEU A 55 -15.33 -18.05 -8.68
C LEU A 55 -13.83 -18.08 -8.39
N GLU A 56 -13.20 -19.23 -8.54
CA GLU A 56 -11.74 -19.39 -8.41
C GLU A 56 -10.98 -18.49 -9.39
N ASN A 57 -11.48 -18.34 -10.62
CA ASN A 57 -10.85 -17.49 -11.64
C ASN A 57 -11.05 -16.01 -11.34
N ILE A 58 -12.18 -15.63 -10.74
CA ILE A 58 -12.40 -14.26 -10.26
C ILE A 58 -11.37 -13.92 -9.18
N ASN A 59 -11.12 -14.83 -8.24
CA ASN A 59 -10.10 -14.63 -7.20
C ASN A 59 -8.68 -14.47 -7.79
N LYS A 60 -8.34 -15.15 -8.89
CA LYS A 60 -7.04 -15.01 -9.57
C LYS A 60 -6.81 -13.63 -10.19
N ILE A 61 -7.89 -12.92 -10.54
CA ILE A 61 -7.82 -11.56 -11.11
C ILE A 61 -8.18 -10.47 -10.09
N ALA A 62 -8.43 -10.82 -8.83
CA ALA A 62 -8.93 -9.87 -7.83
C ALA A 62 -7.96 -8.73 -7.52
N GLY A 63 -6.65 -9.01 -7.42
CA GLY A 63 -5.60 -8.00 -7.22
C GLY A 63 -5.70 -6.82 -8.18
N PRO A 64 -5.45 -7.03 -9.49
CA PRO A 64 -5.48 -5.93 -10.46
C PRO A 64 -6.86 -5.27 -10.60
N MET A 65 -7.95 -6.01 -10.37
CA MET A 65 -9.31 -5.43 -10.44
C MET A 65 -9.60 -4.50 -9.27
N ILE A 66 -9.16 -4.85 -8.05
CA ILE A 66 -9.34 -4.01 -6.86
C ILE A 66 -8.42 -2.80 -6.89
N GLU A 67 -7.18 -2.95 -7.38
CA GLU A 67 -6.27 -1.84 -7.64
C GLU A 67 -6.90 -0.83 -8.60
N ALA A 68 -7.45 -1.30 -9.73
CA ALA A 68 -8.15 -0.45 -10.69
C ALA A 68 -9.38 0.22 -10.08
N TRP A 69 -10.22 -0.54 -9.37
CA TRP A 69 -11.42 0.00 -8.70
C TRP A 69 -11.06 1.09 -7.69
N ALA A 70 -10.02 0.90 -6.87
CA ALA A 70 -9.58 1.91 -5.92
C ALA A 70 -9.14 3.19 -6.66
N GLY A 71 -8.40 3.04 -7.77
CA GLY A 71 -8.01 4.16 -8.64
C GLY A 71 -9.20 4.92 -9.20
N GLU A 72 -10.23 4.21 -9.68
CA GLU A 72 -11.47 4.82 -10.19
C GLU A 72 -12.26 5.55 -9.10
N VAL A 73 -12.38 4.94 -7.91
CA VAL A 73 -13.05 5.56 -6.76
C VAL A 73 -12.41 6.89 -6.40
N PHE A 74 -11.09 6.94 -6.25
CA PHE A 74 -10.42 8.20 -5.92
C PHE A 74 -10.50 9.20 -7.07
N SER A 75 -10.35 8.75 -8.32
CA SER A 75 -10.43 9.64 -9.49
C SER A 75 -11.80 10.30 -9.61
N GLY A 76 -12.88 9.55 -9.38
CA GLY A 76 -14.24 10.08 -9.40
C GLY A 76 -14.52 11.12 -8.31
N ILE A 77 -13.80 11.07 -7.17
CA ILE A 77 -13.86 12.11 -6.14
C ILE A 77 -13.13 13.39 -6.58
N ARG A 78 -11.94 13.25 -7.19
CA ARG A 78 -11.13 14.38 -7.67
C ARG A 78 -11.88 15.22 -8.70
N ASP A 79 -12.71 14.59 -9.53
CA ASP A 79 -13.48 15.28 -10.57
C ASP A 79 -14.54 16.24 -9.99
N ASP A 80 -14.88 16.13 -8.69
CA ASP A 80 -15.61 17.15 -7.94
C ASP A 80 -14.65 18.15 -7.28
N MET A 81 -14.57 19.35 -7.85
CA MET A 81 -13.73 20.45 -7.35
C MET A 81 -14.08 20.91 -5.93
N ASN A 82 -15.28 20.59 -5.43
CA ASN A 82 -15.75 20.94 -4.09
C ASN A 82 -15.86 19.73 -3.16
N ASN A 83 -15.20 18.62 -3.49
CA ASN A 83 -15.28 17.41 -2.68
C ASN A 83 -14.87 17.68 -1.21
N ARG A 84 -15.66 17.15 -0.29
CA ARG A 84 -15.45 17.33 1.17
C ARG A 84 -14.12 16.77 1.68
N TYR A 85 -13.50 15.89 0.91
CA TYR A 85 -12.28 15.17 1.28
C TYR A 85 -11.01 15.98 1.01
N ARG A 86 -11.14 17.12 0.30
CA ARG A 86 -10.01 17.96 -0.13
C ARG A 86 -9.00 17.20 -0.99
N LEU A 87 -9.43 16.16 -1.69
CA LEU A 87 -8.61 15.42 -2.66
C LEU A 87 -8.50 16.26 -3.93
N ILE A 88 -7.28 16.66 -4.29
CA ILE A 88 -7.03 17.58 -5.40
C ILE A 88 -6.32 16.92 -6.59
N ASN A 89 -5.65 15.79 -6.37
CA ASN A 89 -5.04 15.03 -7.45
C ASN A 89 -5.03 13.53 -7.15
N VAL A 90 -5.14 12.74 -8.22
CA VAL A 90 -5.08 11.28 -8.22
C VAL A 90 -4.31 10.87 -9.45
N GLU A 91 -3.26 10.09 -9.25
CA GLU A 91 -2.39 9.60 -10.32
C GLU A 91 -2.17 8.10 -10.15
N ALA A 92 -2.68 7.31 -11.09
CA ALA A 92 -2.33 5.90 -11.19
C ALA A 92 -0.88 5.79 -11.71
N GLN A 93 -0.06 5.00 -11.04
CA GLN A 93 1.34 4.83 -11.40
C GLN A 93 1.51 3.71 -12.44
N GLU A 94 2.55 3.82 -13.27
CA GLU A 94 2.91 2.76 -14.21
C GLU A 94 3.43 1.50 -13.49
N ARG A 95 3.54 0.40 -14.24
CA ARG A 95 4.12 -0.85 -13.74
C ARG A 95 5.53 -0.58 -13.18
N LEU A 96 5.80 -1.08 -11.97
CA LEU A 96 7.01 -0.79 -11.20
C LEU A 96 7.04 0.63 -10.58
N GLY A 97 5.94 1.36 -10.54
CA GLY A 97 5.74 2.56 -9.72
C GLY A 97 6.02 2.33 -8.24
N MET A 98 6.23 3.41 -7.46
CA MET A 98 6.59 3.28 -6.05
C MET A 98 5.43 2.69 -5.25
N SER A 99 4.24 3.13 -5.60
CA SER A 99 2.93 2.67 -5.14
C SER A 99 2.02 2.51 -6.36
N ASP A 100 0.80 2.04 -6.15
CA ASP A 100 -0.17 1.88 -7.25
C ASP A 100 -0.85 3.22 -7.60
N ILE A 101 -1.12 4.02 -6.56
CA ILE A 101 -1.83 5.30 -6.69
C ILE A 101 -1.08 6.36 -5.88
N VAL A 102 -0.98 7.57 -6.41
CA VAL A 102 -0.55 8.77 -5.67
C VAL A 102 -1.77 9.65 -5.46
N LEU A 103 -2.06 9.95 -4.20
CA LEU A 103 -3.15 10.83 -3.80
C LEU A 103 -2.59 12.14 -3.24
N GLN A 104 -3.12 13.27 -3.68
CA GLN A 104 -2.76 14.57 -3.10
C GLN A 104 -3.96 15.25 -2.49
N PHE A 105 -3.81 15.67 -1.24
CA PHE A 105 -4.84 16.34 -0.46
C PHE A 105 -4.41 17.74 -0.06
N LYS A 106 -5.37 18.67 0.02
CA LYS A 106 -5.14 20.02 0.52
C LYS A 106 -5.43 20.09 2.02
N LYS A 107 -4.43 20.44 2.84
CA LYS A 107 -4.57 20.65 4.29
C LYS A 107 -3.86 21.95 4.69
N ASP A 108 -4.61 22.88 5.28
CA ASP A 108 -4.09 24.14 5.82
C ASP A 108 -3.19 24.93 4.84
N GLY A 109 -3.61 25.00 3.57
CA GLY A 109 -2.88 25.69 2.50
C GLY A 109 -1.68 24.93 1.92
N ARG A 110 -1.32 23.77 2.49
CA ARG A 110 -0.28 22.86 1.98
C ARG A 110 -0.90 21.70 1.20
N VAL A 111 -0.09 21.07 0.37
CA VAL A 111 -0.44 19.83 -0.35
C VAL A 111 0.28 18.67 0.33
N LEU A 112 -0.48 17.67 0.77
CA LEU A 112 0.02 16.43 1.33
C LEU A 112 -0.07 15.32 0.27
N THR A 113 0.96 14.50 0.14
CA THR A 113 1.01 13.42 -0.85
C THR A 113 1.08 12.07 -0.16
N GLY A 114 0.11 11.20 -0.42
CA GLY A 114 0.09 9.80 0.03
C GLY A 114 0.37 8.86 -1.13
N ASN A 115 1.40 8.02 -0.99
CA ASN A 115 1.74 6.98 -1.96
C ASN A 115 1.05 5.69 -1.53
N VAL A 116 -0.04 5.32 -2.19
CA VAL A 116 -0.95 4.24 -1.79
C VAL A 116 -0.66 2.95 -2.55
N ASP A 117 -0.21 1.93 -1.83
CA ASP A 117 -0.06 0.56 -2.30
C ASP A 117 -1.31 -0.25 -1.91
N VAL A 118 -2.08 -0.68 -2.90
CA VAL A 118 -3.34 -1.40 -2.72
C VAL A 118 -3.06 -2.89 -2.67
N LYS A 119 -3.67 -3.58 -1.71
CA LYS A 119 -3.51 -5.03 -1.54
C LYS A 119 -4.86 -5.69 -1.35
N ALA A 120 -5.24 -6.49 -2.35
CA ALA A 120 -6.43 -7.33 -2.34
C ALA A 120 -6.27 -8.56 -1.45
N THR A 121 -7.28 -8.86 -0.66
CA THR A 121 -7.34 -10.05 0.21
C THR A 121 -8.71 -10.70 0.11
N ALA A 122 -8.75 -11.99 -0.17
CA ALA A 122 -9.99 -12.74 -0.28
C ALA A 122 -10.51 -13.11 1.12
N ASN A 123 -11.75 -12.74 1.42
CA ASN A 123 -12.39 -13.02 2.70
C ASN A 123 -12.70 -14.51 2.90
N ASP A 124 -12.90 -15.23 1.82
CA ASP A 124 -13.29 -16.64 1.77
C ASP A 124 -12.10 -17.61 1.64
N ILE A 125 -10.88 -17.10 1.38
CA ILE A 125 -9.67 -17.93 1.25
C ILE A 125 -8.84 -17.86 2.56
N PRO A 126 -8.67 -18.99 3.27
CA PRO A 126 -7.81 -19.04 4.45
C PRO A 126 -6.38 -18.57 4.15
N ASN A 127 -5.80 -17.80 5.06
CA ASN A 127 -4.45 -17.23 4.92
C ASN A 127 -4.28 -16.20 3.80
N SER A 128 -5.34 -15.78 3.10
CA SER A 128 -5.25 -14.64 2.19
C SER A 128 -4.79 -13.39 2.96
N GLY A 129 -3.82 -12.67 2.40
CA GLY A 129 -3.23 -11.50 3.05
C GLY A 129 -2.09 -11.78 4.03
N LYS A 130 -1.70 -13.05 4.24
CA LYS A 130 -0.51 -13.37 5.03
C LYS A 130 0.76 -13.27 4.20
N GLY A 131 1.74 -12.54 4.72
CA GLY A 131 3.05 -12.41 4.08
C GLY A 131 3.07 -11.81 2.67
N PRO A 132 2.23 -10.83 2.27
CA PRO A 132 2.45 -10.20 0.97
C PRO A 132 3.73 -9.38 0.97
N ASN A 133 4.46 -9.44 -0.15
CA ASN A 133 5.54 -8.50 -0.42
C ASN A 133 4.94 -7.15 -0.81
N ILE A 134 5.53 -6.07 -0.30
CA ILE A 134 5.07 -4.69 -0.50
C ILE A 134 5.96 -4.01 -1.53
N THR A 135 7.22 -3.79 -1.19
CA THR A 135 8.18 -3.05 -2.02
C THR A 135 9.59 -3.56 -1.74
N SER A 136 10.55 -3.25 -2.61
CA SER A 136 11.93 -3.68 -2.40
C SER A 136 12.60 -2.88 -1.29
N PHE A 137 13.48 -3.53 -0.52
CA PHE A 137 14.20 -2.93 0.60
C PHE A 137 14.92 -1.64 0.18
N SER A 138 15.75 -1.68 -0.87
CA SER A 138 16.54 -0.52 -1.25
C SER A 138 15.66 0.64 -1.71
N ARG A 139 14.53 0.35 -2.35
CA ARG A 139 13.63 1.37 -2.88
C ARG A 139 12.97 2.17 -1.76
N ILE A 140 12.30 1.49 -0.83
CA ILE A 140 11.64 2.18 0.28
C ILE A 140 12.64 2.85 1.22
N ARG A 141 13.78 2.20 1.47
CA ARG A 141 14.85 2.78 2.28
C ARG A 141 15.43 4.05 1.65
N THR A 142 15.51 4.10 0.33
CA THR A 142 15.96 5.30 -0.41
C THR A 142 14.90 6.39 -0.40
N ALA A 143 13.61 6.03 -0.52
CA ALA A 143 12.51 6.99 -0.49
C ALA A 143 12.55 7.81 0.81
N TYR A 144 12.65 7.14 1.96
CA TYR A 144 12.73 7.79 3.28
C TYR A 144 13.97 8.66 3.50
N VAL A 145 15.10 8.35 2.85
CA VAL A 145 16.31 9.22 2.90
C VAL A 145 16.16 10.44 2.02
N THR A 146 15.55 10.25 0.84
CA THR A 146 15.41 11.29 -0.17
C THR A 146 14.36 12.31 0.24
N ASP A 147 13.25 11.82 0.79
CA ASP A 147 12.15 12.59 1.31
C ASP A 147 11.78 12.07 2.71
N PRO A 148 12.23 12.74 3.79
CA PRO A 148 11.90 12.35 5.15
C PRO A 148 10.40 12.38 5.46
N ASP A 149 9.62 13.14 4.68
CA ASP A 149 8.16 13.26 4.78
C ASP A 149 7.41 12.31 3.84
N PHE A 150 8.11 11.37 3.21
CA PHE A 150 7.51 10.37 2.35
C PHE A 150 6.49 9.52 3.12
N MET A 151 5.21 9.60 2.73
CA MET A 151 4.12 8.81 3.30
C MET A 151 3.81 7.63 2.36
N PHE A 152 4.08 6.43 2.85
CA PHE A 152 3.82 5.17 2.13
C PHE A 152 2.65 4.46 2.79
N ILE A 153 1.46 4.67 2.22
CA ILE A 153 0.21 4.17 2.74
C ILE A 153 -0.09 2.82 2.12
N ILE A 154 -0.42 1.84 2.94
CA ILE A 154 -0.90 0.55 2.48
C ILE A 154 -2.41 0.54 2.66
N LEU A 155 -3.11 0.20 1.59
CA LEU A 155 -4.56 0.03 1.59
C LEU A 155 -4.89 -1.45 1.37
N SER A 156 -5.11 -2.16 2.48
CA SER A 156 -5.63 -3.52 2.44
C SER A 156 -7.13 -3.50 2.20
N ILE A 157 -7.59 -4.16 1.13
CA ILE A 157 -9.01 -4.30 0.80
C ILE A 157 -9.37 -5.78 0.86
N LYS A 158 -10.39 -6.11 1.65
CA LYS A 158 -11.00 -7.43 1.67
C LYS A 158 -12.18 -7.50 0.73
N HIS A 159 -12.21 -8.54 -0.08
CA HIS A 159 -13.32 -8.82 -0.99
C HIS A 159 -13.91 -10.20 -0.75
N LYS A 160 -15.18 -10.35 -1.11
CA LYS A 160 -15.83 -11.65 -1.32
C LYS A 160 -16.26 -11.75 -2.77
N VAL A 161 -16.22 -12.95 -3.32
CA VAL A 161 -16.71 -13.22 -4.68
C VAL A 161 -17.97 -14.06 -4.65
N TYR A 162 -18.93 -13.74 -5.50
CA TYR A 162 -20.13 -14.56 -5.69
C TYR A 162 -20.70 -14.33 -7.09
N SER A 163 -21.66 -15.16 -7.49
CA SER A 163 -22.34 -15.04 -8.78
C SER A 163 -23.79 -14.63 -8.59
N GLU A 164 -24.30 -13.81 -9.49
CA GLU A 164 -25.69 -13.35 -9.49
C GLU A 164 -26.27 -13.42 -10.90
N ARG A 165 -27.53 -13.82 -11.03
CA ARG A 165 -28.19 -13.87 -12.35
C ARG A 165 -28.61 -12.47 -12.77
N ASN A 166 -28.12 -12.04 -13.93
CA ASN A 166 -28.49 -10.76 -14.51
C ASN A 166 -29.93 -10.82 -15.05
N LYS A 167 -30.82 -9.98 -14.51
CA LYS A 167 -32.25 -9.96 -14.87
C LYS A 167 -32.51 -9.47 -16.30
N ASN A 168 -31.61 -8.70 -16.87
CA ASN A 168 -31.79 -8.10 -18.20
C ASN A 168 -31.27 -9.04 -19.30
N THR A 169 -30.14 -9.71 -19.07
CA THR A 169 -29.48 -10.56 -20.08
C THR A 169 -29.73 -12.06 -19.88
N ASN A 170 -30.27 -12.47 -18.72
CA ASN A 170 -30.40 -13.86 -18.26
C ASN A 170 -29.07 -14.63 -18.08
N LEU A 171 -27.93 -13.95 -18.28
CA LEU A 171 -26.58 -14.47 -18.03
C LEU A 171 -26.23 -14.41 -16.54
N VAL A 172 -25.08 -14.96 -16.18
CA VAL A 172 -24.56 -14.97 -14.80
C VAL A 172 -23.40 -13.99 -14.71
N ASP A 173 -23.54 -13.00 -13.84
CA ASP A 173 -22.50 -12.01 -13.53
C ASP A 173 -21.62 -12.51 -12.39
N GLY A 174 -20.33 -12.23 -12.48
CA GLY A 174 -19.42 -12.34 -11.35
C GLY A 174 -19.46 -11.04 -10.54
N ILE A 175 -19.65 -11.14 -9.23
CA ILE A 175 -19.62 -10.00 -8.33
C ILE A 175 -18.42 -10.13 -7.41
N MET A 176 -17.60 -9.09 -7.36
CA MET A 176 -16.56 -8.90 -6.36
C MET A 176 -16.99 -7.75 -5.46
N GLU A 177 -17.43 -8.10 -4.24
CA GLU A 177 -17.91 -7.14 -3.27
C GLU A 177 -16.84 -6.88 -2.22
N ILE A 178 -16.55 -5.60 -1.99
CA ILE A 178 -15.63 -5.15 -0.97
C ILE A 178 -16.35 -5.17 0.38
N VAL A 179 -15.84 -5.97 1.30
CA VAL A 179 -16.48 -6.24 2.59
C VAL A 179 -15.81 -5.51 3.74
N ASP A 180 -14.51 -5.25 3.64
CA ASP A 180 -13.73 -4.62 4.70
C ASP A 180 -12.47 -3.97 4.11
N TYR A 181 -11.86 -3.04 4.83
CA TYR A 181 -10.60 -2.41 4.44
C TYR A 181 -9.85 -1.85 5.64
N ASN A 182 -8.53 -1.75 5.50
CA ASN A 182 -7.65 -1.13 6.47
C ASN A 182 -6.59 -0.29 5.74
N ALA A 183 -6.44 0.96 6.15
CA ALA A 183 -5.45 1.89 5.61
C ALA A 183 -4.48 2.31 6.71
N TYR A 184 -3.19 2.26 6.43
CA TYR A 184 -2.15 2.56 7.42
C TYR A 184 -0.83 2.96 6.77
N ASP A 185 -0.02 3.72 7.50
CA ASP A 185 1.32 4.11 7.07
C ASP A 185 2.33 3.00 7.40
N LEU A 186 3.11 2.58 6.41
CA LEU A 186 4.21 1.62 6.59
C LEU A 186 5.17 2.06 7.70
N LYS A 187 5.41 3.38 7.86
CA LYS A 187 6.30 3.90 8.90
C LYS A 187 5.81 3.57 10.31
N PHE A 188 4.52 3.35 10.55
CA PHE A 188 3.96 3.14 11.89
C PHE A 188 3.52 1.72 12.20
N ILE A 189 3.79 0.74 11.33
CA ILE A 189 3.51 -0.68 11.61
C ILE A 189 4.52 -1.22 12.62
N SER A 190 4.12 -2.05 13.57
CA SER A 190 5.04 -2.62 14.57
C SER A 190 6.20 -3.42 13.97
N ASP A 191 7.31 -3.49 14.70
CA ASP A 191 8.49 -4.26 14.30
C ASP A 191 8.18 -5.75 14.11
N ALA A 192 7.20 -6.27 14.86
CA ALA A 192 6.78 -7.67 14.84
C ALA A 192 5.96 -8.02 13.59
N ASP A 193 5.32 -7.03 12.97
CA ASP A 193 4.49 -7.19 11.78
C ASP A 193 5.27 -6.91 10.47
N ILE A 194 6.46 -6.30 10.56
CA ILE A 194 7.37 -6.08 9.43
C ILE A 194 8.41 -7.21 9.34
N ASN A 195 8.45 -7.88 8.20
CA ASN A 195 9.44 -8.89 7.85
C ASN A 195 10.25 -8.48 6.62
N TYR A 196 11.44 -9.07 6.50
CA TYR A 196 12.28 -8.94 5.32
C TYR A 196 12.39 -10.29 4.61
N ASN A 197 11.98 -10.31 3.35
CA ASN A 197 12.09 -11.45 2.47
C ASN A 197 13.31 -11.26 1.56
N PRO A 198 14.38 -12.07 1.66
CA PRO A 198 15.56 -11.93 0.83
C PRO A 198 15.37 -12.35 -0.63
N ALA A 199 14.19 -12.89 -1.00
CA ALA A 199 13.91 -13.32 -2.37
C ALA A 199 13.95 -12.12 -3.33
N LEU A 200 14.72 -12.27 -4.42
CA LEU A 200 14.85 -11.34 -5.56
C LEU A 200 15.54 -10.00 -5.25
N GLY A 201 16.44 -9.57 -6.14
CA GLY A 201 17.10 -8.26 -6.07
C GLY A 201 17.72 -7.96 -4.71
N THR A 202 17.35 -6.82 -4.11
CA THR A 202 17.76 -6.39 -2.77
C THR A 202 16.90 -6.98 -1.65
N GLY A 203 16.00 -7.91 -1.95
CA GLY A 203 14.94 -8.37 -1.05
C GLY A 203 13.78 -7.39 -0.97
N GLN A 204 12.70 -7.85 -0.33
CA GLN A 204 11.42 -7.17 -0.24
C GLN A 204 10.96 -7.05 1.20
N ILE A 205 10.27 -5.95 1.49
CA ILE A 205 9.54 -5.77 2.74
C ILE A 205 8.24 -6.55 2.64
N GLN A 206 7.96 -7.34 3.67
CA GLN A 206 6.81 -8.22 3.75
C GLN A 206 6.04 -7.92 5.03
N ILE A 207 4.72 -7.89 4.95
CA ILE A 207 3.88 -7.69 6.13
C ILE A 207 3.30 -9.03 6.57
N LYS A 208 3.35 -9.32 7.86
CA LYS A 208 2.91 -10.61 8.42
C LYS A 208 1.46 -10.93 8.07
N ASP A 209 0.56 -9.97 8.34
CA ASP A 209 -0.83 -10.00 7.95
C ASP A 209 -1.22 -8.58 7.52
N ILE A 210 -1.48 -8.40 6.22
CA ILE A 210 -1.69 -7.07 5.63
C ILE A 210 -2.97 -6.40 6.12
N HIS A 211 -3.92 -7.15 6.64
CA HIS A 211 -5.17 -6.57 7.09
C HIS A 211 -5.16 -6.26 8.59
N TYR A 212 -4.39 -7.03 9.37
CA TYR A 212 -4.33 -6.94 10.82
C TYR A 212 -2.91 -6.61 11.28
N VAL A 213 -2.62 -5.32 11.37
CA VAL A 213 -1.33 -4.80 11.85
C VAL A 213 -1.49 -4.08 13.18
N THR A 214 -0.43 -4.10 13.99
CA THR A 214 -0.32 -3.30 15.20
C THR A 214 0.47 -2.03 14.93
N TYR A 215 0.15 -0.95 15.63
CA TYR A 215 0.73 0.37 15.43
C TYR A 215 1.77 0.71 16.50
N GLN A 216 2.86 1.36 16.08
CA GLN A 216 3.81 2.03 16.95
C GLN A 216 4.35 3.29 16.27
N TYR A 217 4.59 4.35 17.04
CA TYR A 217 5.21 5.56 16.52
C TYR A 217 6.73 5.41 16.45
N ARG A 218 7.30 5.92 15.36
CA ARG A 218 8.75 6.02 15.14
C ARG A 218 9.05 7.14 14.16
N THR A 219 10.26 7.67 14.25
CA THR A 219 10.82 8.63 13.30
C THR A 219 11.15 7.95 11.97
N THR A 220 11.31 8.74 10.91
CA THR A 220 11.78 8.26 9.61
C THR A 220 13.19 7.66 9.73
N TRP A 221 14.03 8.19 10.62
CA TRP A 221 15.32 7.58 10.90
C TRP A 221 15.23 6.22 11.60
N GLU A 222 14.39 6.10 12.62
CA GLU A 222 14.15 4.81 13.29
C GLU A 222 13.56 3.76 12.33
N MET A 223 12.71 4.18 11.40
CA MET A 223 12.22 3.30 10.32
C MET A 223 13.36 2.84 9.41
N CYS A 224 14.24 3.75 8.99
CA CYS A 224 15.44 3.41 8.24
C CYS A 224 16.31 2.38 8.98
N GLN A 225 16.53 2.57 10.29
CA GLN A 225 17.32 1.64 11.11
C GLN A 225 16.66 0.27 11.26
N LEU A 226 15.33 0.23 11.42
CA LEU A 226 14.57 -1.02 11.45
C LEU A 226 14.73 -1.80 10.13
N LEU A 227 14.59 -1.11 9.00
CA LEU A 227 14.79 -1.72 7.67
C LEU A 227 16.20 -2.29 7.55
N ASP A 228 17.22 -1.53 7.94
CA ASP A 228 18.63 -1.92 7.88
C ASP A 228 18.89 -3.15 8.77
N GLN A 229 18.35 -3.16 9.99
CA GLN A 229 18.44 -4.29 10.92
C GLN A 229 17.79 -5.55 10.33
N LYS A 230 16.57 -5.44 9.78
CA LYS A 230 15.85 -6.57 9.18
C LYS A 230 16.61 -7.14 7.98
N TYR A 231 17.25 -6.28 7.18
CA TYR A 231 18.10 -6.67 6.07
C TYR A 231 19.36 -7.43 6.56
N LEU A 232 20.08 -6.85 7.52
CA LEU A 232 21.35 -7.38 8.03
C LEU A 232 21.18 -8.65 8.87
N HIS A 233 20.03 -8.85 9.52
CA HIS A 233 19.70 -10.09 10.22
C HIS A 233 19.41 -11.27 9.28
N SER A 234 19.23 -11.02 7.98
CA SER A 234 19.01 -12.09 7.02
C SER A 234 20.28 -12.89 6.81
N THR A 235 20.21 -14.22 6.98
CA THR A 235 21.32 -15.15 6.68
C THR A 235 21.72 -15.15 5.20
N ARG A 236 20.92 -14.54 4.32
CA ARG A 236 21.19 -14.41 2.89
C ARG A 236 21.83 -13.08 2.49
N ARG A 237 22.13 -12.20 3.45
CA ARG A 237 22.75 -10.90 3.20
C ARG A 237 24.02 -10.76 4.02
N THR A 238 24.98 -10.04 3.44
CA THR A 238 26.21 -9.67 4.12
C THR A 238 26.24 -8.17 4.37
N PHE A 239 27.13 -7.74 5.26
CA PHE A 239 27.40 -6.31 5.44
C PHE A 239 27.90 -5.65 4.16
N ASP A 240 28.72 -6.34 3.37
CA ASP A 240 29.23 -5.81 2.09
C ASP A 240 28.10 -5.56 1.08
N ASP A 241 27.07 -6.41 1.07
CA ASP A 241 25.87 -6.18 0.26
C ASP A 241 25.14 -4.90 0.68
N PHE A 242 24.97 -4.70 1.98
CA PHE A 242 24.38 -3.48 2.53
C PHE A 242 25.22 -2.25 2.18
N TYR A 243 26.53 -2.31 2.38
CA TYR A 243 27.44 -1.21 2.10
C TYR A 243 27.42 -0.80 0.62
N ARG A 244 27.39 -1.78 -0.29
CA ARG A 244 27.25 -1.52 -1.73
C ARG A 244 25.95 -0.80 -2.06
N GLU A 245 24.82 -1.23 -1.48
CA GLU A 245 23.53 -0.53 -1.65
C GLU A 245 23.55 0.86 -1.02
N ALA A 246 24.14 1.02 0.16
CA ALA A 246 24.25 2.30 0.85
C ALA A 246 25.05 3.33 0.07
N LYS A 247 26.16 2.91 -0.57
CA LYS A 247 26.93 3.76 -1.49
C LYS A 247 26.15 4.09 -2.75
N LYS A 248 25.63 3.06 -3.43
CA LYS A 248 24.90 3.21 -4.70
C LYS A 248 23.73 4.19 -4.56
N ASN A 249 22.96 4.05 -3.49
CA ASN A 249 21.76 4.86 -3.25
C ASN A 249 22.05 6.09 -2.35
N LYS A 250 23.32 6.36 -2.04
CA LYS A 250 23.78 7.53 -1.29
C LYS A 250 23.15 7.68 0.11
N TRP A 251 22.94 6.58 0.83
CA TRP A 251 22.44 6.56 2.22
C TRP A 251 23.49 6.99 3.24
N ILE A 252 24.77 6.91 2.86
CA ILE A 252 25.91 7.35 3.66
C ILE A 252 26.59 8.56 2.99
N LYS A 253 27.39 9.31 3.75
CA LYS A 253 28.05 10.55 3.29
C LYS A 253 29.35 10.30 2.51
N ASN A 254 29.85 9.06 2.48
CA ASN A 254 31.14 8.66 1.89
C ASN A 254 30.98 7.77 0.65
#